data_AF-A0AAW7YWD7-F1
#
_entry.id   AF-A0AAW7YWD7-F1
#
_cell.length_a   1.000
_cell.length_b   1.000
_cell.length_c   1.000
_cell.angle_alpha   90.00
_cell.angle_beta   90.00
_cell.angle_gamma   90.00
#
_symmetry.space_group_name_H-M   'P 1'
#
loop_
_entity.id
_entity.type
_entity.pdbx_description
1 polymer ?
#
loop_
_entity_poly.entity_id
_entity_poly.type
_entity_poly.pdbx_seq_one_letter_code
_entity_poly.pdbx_strand_id
1 'polypeptide(L)' 'MKHQEIQEAMKHLAQLLPKTRNQNLVVCHCDINHNNLILTEDSDVFLVDWDNAMIAD' A
#
# COMPACT_ATOMS: atom_id res chain seq x y z
N MET A 1 -12.26 5.20 -26.45
CA MET A 1 -11.14 5.48 -25.52
C MET A 1 -11.31 4.54 -24.34
N LYS A 2 -10.42 3.57 -24.14
CA LYS A 2 -10.61 2.57 -23.06
C LYS A 2 -10.31 3.21 -21.69
N HIS A 3 -11.20 2.98 -20.71
CA HIS A 3 -11.08 3.33 -19.29
C HIS A 3 -10.89 4.82 -18.96
N GLN A 4 -11.90 5.63 -19.31
CA GLN A 4 -11.90 7.07 -19.01
C GLN A 4 -11.84 7.34 -17.49
N GLU A 5 -12.46 6.49 -16.69
CA GLU A 5 -12.49 6.57 -15.24
C GLU A 5 -11.10 6.38 -14.64
N ILE A 6 -10.29 5.46 -15.20
CA ILE A 6 -8.90 5.25 -14.76
C ILE A 6 -8.07 6.49 -15.08
N GLN A 7 -8.24 7.08 -16.27
CA GLN A 7 -7.52 8.29 -16.66
C GLN A 7 -7.86 9.47 -15.74
N GLU A 8 -9.13 9.62 -15.40
CA GLU A 8 -9.61 10.65 -14.48
C GLU A 8 -9.07 10.44 -13.06
N ALA A 9 -9.10 9.20 -12.55
CA ALA A 9 -8.52 8.86 -11.26
C ALA A 9 -7.01 9.14 -11.22
N MET A 10 -6.26 8.74 -12.25
CA MET A 10 -4.81 9.02 -12.35
C MET A 10 -4.51 10.52 -12.33
N LYS A 11 -5.31 11.33 -13.03
CA LYS A 11 -5.17 12.79 -13.01
C LYS A 11 -5.42 13.35 -11.60
N HIS A 12 -6.44 12.87 -10.91
CA HIS A 12 -6.72 13.29 -9.53
C HIS A 12 -5.61 12.90 -8.55
N LEU A 13 -5.09 11.67 -8.65
CA LEU A 13 -3.98 11.22 -7.82
C LEU A 13 -2.72 12.07 -8.05
N ALA A 14 -2.37 12.36 -9.31
CA ALA A 14 -1.23 13.22 -9.64
C ALA A 14 -1.36 14.64 -9.07
N GLN A 15 -2.57 15.21 -9.05
CA GLN A 15 -2.84 16.52 -8.45
C GLN A 15 -2.72 16.51 -6.92
N LEU A 16 -3.02 15.39 -6.27
CA LEU A 16 -2.98 15.25 -4.82
C LEU A 16 -1.62 14.81 -4.29
N LEU A 17 -0.80 14.12 -5.09
CA LEU A 17 0.51 13.60 -4.71
C LEU A 17 1.43 14.63 -4.02
N PRO A 18 1.52 15.91 -4.44
CA PRO A 18 2.35 16.89 -3.73
C PRO A 18 1.94 17.11 -2.26
N LYS A 19 0.70 16.79 -1.87
CA LYS A 19 0.21 16.92 -0.49
C LYS A 19 0.74 15.83 0.44
N THR A 20 1.27 14.72 -0.08
CA THR A 20 1.83 13.62 0.73
C THR A 20 3.33 13.79 0.98
N ARG A 21 3.93 14.93 0.59
CA ARG A 21 5.36 15.19 0.80
C ARG A 21 5.69 15.37 2.29
N ASN A 22 6.97 15.17 2.62
CA ASN A 22 7.55 15.35 3.95
C ASN A 22 7.09 14.32 5.00
N GLN A 23 6.61 13.14 4.57
CA GLN A 23 6.46 12.00 5.47
C GLN A 23 7.82 11.37 5.77
N ASN A 24 7.91 10.70 6.92
CA ASN A 24 9.06 9.89 7.25
C ASN A 24 9.00 8.60 6.43
N LEU A 25 10.08 8.30 5.72
CA LEU A 25 10.16 7.05 4.97
C LEU A 25 10.26 5.87 5.92
N VAL A 26 9.38 4.87 5.74
CA VAL A 26 9.31 3.65 6.54
C VAL A 26 9.30 2.41 5.65
N VAL A 27 9.47 1.23 6.26
CA VAL A 27 9.28 -0.04 5.55
C VAL A 27 7.77 -0.25 5.35
N CYS A 28 7.35 -0.24 4.09
CA CYS A 28 5.99 -0.53 3.66
C CYS A 28 5.94 -1.95 3.09
N HIS A 29 5.00 -2.76 3.56
CA HIS A 29 4.80 -4.14 3.10
C HIS A 29 4.27 -4.23 1.65
N CYS A 30 3.55 -3.20 1.20
CA CYS A 30 2.96 -3.06 -0.16
C CYS A 30 1.90 -4.09 -0.57
N ASP A 31 1.72 -5.18 0.16
CA ASP A 31 0.64 -6.14 -0.09
C ASP A 31 -0.03 -6.64 1.21
N ILE A 32 -0.50 -5.72 2.05
CA ILE A 32 -1.19 -6.11 3.29
C ILE A 32 -2.63 -6.53 2.95
N ASN A 33 -2.95 -7.80 3.21
CA ASN A 33 -4.29 -8.33 3.11
C ASN A 33 -4.45 -9.52 4.07
N HIS A 34 -5.67 -10.05 4.23
CA HIS A 34 -5.97 -11.11 5.20
C HIS A 34 -5.25 -12.45 4.92
N ASN A 35 -4.81 -12.70 3.69
CA ASN A 35 -4.02 -13.90 3.37
C ASN A 35 -2.58 -13.79 3.88
N ASN A 36 -2.08 -12.56 4.04
CA ASN A 36 -0.74 -12.27 4.53
C ASN A 36 -0.71 -12.05 6.06
N LEU A 37 -1.85 -12.23 6.73
CA LEU A 37 -1.99 -12.17 8.18
C LEU A 37 -2.26 -13.57 8.74
N ILE A 38 -1.29 -14.14 9.44
CA ILE A 38 -1.41 -15.47 10.07
C ILE A 38 -1.82 -15.30 11.52
N LEU A 39 -2.98 -15.85 11.89
CA LEU A 39 -3.43 -15.97 13.28
C LEU A 39 -3.02 -17.35 13.81
N THR A 40 -2.31 -17.35 14.94
CA THR A 40 -1.95 -18.58 15.65
C THR A 40 -3.06 -19.03 16.60
N GLU A 41 -2.99 -20.28 17.08
CA GLU A 41 -3.91 -20.80 18.10
C GLU A 41 -3.84 -19.99 19.42
N ASP A 42 -2.66 -19.44 19.74
CA ASP A 42 -2.44 -18.57 20.91
C ASP A 42 -2.90 -17.11 20.67
N SER A 43 -3.60 -16.85 19.56
CA SER A 43 -4.13 -15.54 19.17
C SER A 43 -3.08 -14.48 18.80
N ASP A 44 -1.82 -14.86 18.56
CA ASP A 44 -0.81 -13.98 17.98
C ASP A 44 -1.03 -13.80 16.46
N VAL A 45 -0.75 -12.60 15.95
CA VAL A 45 -0.88 -12.25 14.53
C VAL A 45 0.49 -11.92 13.93
N PHE A 46 0.82 -12.58 12.83
CA PHE A 46 2.05 -12.38 12.07
C PHE A 46 1.75 -11.82 10.67
N LEU A 47 2.50 -10.81 10.26
CA LEU A 47 2.53 -10.31 8.89
C LEU A 47 3.65 -11.02 8.12
N VAL A 48 3.30 -11.76 7.07
CA VAL A 48 4.20 -12.55 6.24
C VAL A 48 4.18 -12.05 4.79
N ASP A 49 5.05 -12.61 3.94
CA ASP A 49 5.15 -12.30 2.50
C ASP A 49 5.70 -10.88 2.19
N TRP A 50 6.94 -10.64 2.64
CA TRP A 50 7.64 -9.36 2.50
C TRP A 50 8.33 -9.15 1.14
N ASP A 51 8.01 -9.95 0.11
CA ASP A 51 8.70 -9.90 -1.18
C ASP A 51 8.49 -8.58 -1.94
N ASN A 52 7.38 -7.89 -1.67
CA ASN A 52 7.04 -6.59 -2.28
C ASN A 52 7.45 -5.39 -1.42
N ALA A 53 8.17 -5.60 -0.31
CA ALA A 53 8.45 -4.54 0.64
C ALA A 53 9.30 -3.41 0.03
N MET A 54 8.99 -2.17 0.38
CA MET A 54 9.73 -0.98 -0.07
C MET A 54 9.91 0.06 1.02
N ILE A 55 10.79 1.02 0.77
CA ILE A 55 10.89 2.23 1.57
C ILE A 55 9.99 3.30 0.93
N ALA A 56 8.91 3.69 1.60
CA ALA A 56 7.92 4.65 1.10
C ALA A 56 7.38 5.57 2.21
N ASP A 57 6.62 6.58 1.82
CA ASP A 57 5.91 7.51 2.70
C ASP A 57 4.78 6.85 3.50
#